data_AF-A0A659QGP5-F1
#
_entry.id   AF-A0A659QGP5-F1
#
_cell.length_a   1.000
_cell.length_b   1.000
_cell.length_c   1.000
_cell.angle_alpha   90.00
_cell.angle_beta   90.00
_cell.angle_gamma   90.00
#
_symmetry.space_group_name_H-M   'P 1'
#
loop_
_entity.id
_entity.type
_entity.pdbx_description
1 polymer ?
#
loop_
_entity_poly.entity_id
_entity_poly.type
_entity_poly.pdbx_seq_one_letter_code
_entity_poly.pdbx_strand_id
1 'polypeptide(L)' 'MAEKRNIFLVGPMGAGKSTIGRQLAQQLNMEFYDSDQEIEKRTGADVGWVFDVEGEDLSLIHLAEPTRRRYISY' A
#
# COMPACT_ATOMS: atom_id res chain seq x y z
N MET A 1 -23.34 -12.52 7.64
CA MET A 1 -21.98 -12.75 7.10
C MET A 1 -21.16 -11.50 7.37
N ALA A 2 -19.99 -11.60 7.99
CA ALA A 2 -19.13 -10.44 8.22
C ALA A 2 -18.63 -9.92 6.86
N GLU A 3 -18.81 -8.63 6.60
CA GLU A 3 -18.39 -8.01 5.35
C GLU A 3 -16.86 -8.07 5.20
N LYS A 4 -16.36 -8.45 4.01
CA LYS A 4 -14.92 -8.44 3.71
C LYS A 4 -14.42 -6.98 3.71
N ARG A 5 -13.78 -6.57 4.80
CA ARG A 5 -13.15 -5.25 4.96
C ARG A 5 -11.69 -5.26 4.49
N ASN A 6 -11.24 -4.12 3.97
CA ASN A 6 -9.83 -3.90 3.65
C ASN A 6 -9.01 -3.87 4.94
N ILE A 7 -7.75 -4.29 4.86
CA ILE A 7 -6.81 -4.25 5.98
C ILE A 7 -5.59 -3.44 5.52
N PHE A 8 -5.25 -2.44 6.33
CA PHE A 8 -4.16 -1.51 6.08
C PHE A 8 -3.08 -1.74 7.13
N LEU A 9 -1.84 -1.96 6.69
CA LEU A 9 -0.68 -2.03 7.59
C LEU A 9 0.05 -0.70 7.50
N VAL A 10 0.20 -0.02 8.64
CA VAL A 10 0.82 1.31 8.73
C VAL A 10 1.97 1.25 9.72
N GLY A 11 3.10 1.83 9.36
CA GLY A 11 4.25 1.97 10.26
C GLY A 11 5.52 2.42 9.54
N PRO A 12 6.65 2.59 10.25
CA PRO A 12 7.88 3.10 9.65
C PRO A 12 8.46 2.14 8.60
N MET A 13 9.31 2.67 7.71
CA MET A 13 10.07 1.86 6.77
C MET A 13 10.88 0.80 7.52
N GLY A 14 10.95 -0.43 6.99
CA GLY A 14 11.67 -1.54 7.65
C GLY A 14 10.91 -2.25 8.78
N ALA A 15 9.71 -1.80 9.18
CA ALA A 15 8.89 -2.49 10.20
C ALA A 15 8.34 -3.86 9.77
N GLY A 16 8.68 -4.36 8.58
CA GLY A 16 8.28 -5.70 8.11
C GLY A 16 6.85 -5.78 7.53
N LYS A 17 6.26 -4.66 7.14
CA LYS A 17 4.84 -4.53 6.77
C LYS A 17 4.49 -5.29 5.49
N SER A 18 5.33 -5.23 4.46
CA SER A 18 5.16 -6.04 3.25
C SER A 18 5.33 -7.55 3.53
N THR A 19 6.18 -7.93 4.49
CA THR A 19 6.38 -9.34 4.89
C THR A 19 5.14 -9.89 5.59
N ILE A 20 4.65 -9.19 6.63
CA ILE A 20 3.44 -9.58 7.36
C ILE A 20 2.21 -9.51 6.46
N GLY A 21 2.09 -8.47 5.65
CA GLY A 21 0.97 -8.27 4.73
C GLY A 21 0.83 -9.40 3.72
N ARG A 22 1.93 -9.88 3.13
CA ARG A 22 1.91 -11.04 2.22
C ARG A 22 1.44 -12.31 2.91
N GLN A 23 1.95 -12.59 4.11
CA GLN A 23 1.54 -13.78 4.87
C GLN A 23 0.06 -13.71 5.26
N LEU A 24 -0.40 -12.55 5.72
CA LEU A 24 -1.78 -12.35 6.14
C LEU A 24 -2.75 -12.43 4.95
N ALA A 25 -2.39 -11.85 3.80
CA ALA A 25 -3.18 -11.93 2.57
C ALA A 25 -3.36 -13.38 2.10
N GLN A 26 -2.30 -14.20 2.16
CA GLN A 26 -2.39 -15.63 1.87
C GLN A 26 -3.33 -16.36 2.82
N GLN A 27 -3.23 -16.11 4.13
CA GLN A 27 -4.08 -16.76 5.14
C GLN A 27 -5.56 -16.38 5.01
N LEU A 28 -5.85 -15.13 4.64
CA LEU A 28 -7.23 -14.65 4.50
C LEU A 28 -7.80 -14.79 3.07
N ASN A 29 -7.03 -15.38 2.15
CA ASN A 29 -7.35 -15.48 0.73
C ASN A 29 -7.79 -14.11 0.16
N MET A 30 -6.90 -13.14 0.33
CA MET A 30 -7.01 -11.76 -0.15
C MET A 30 -5.81 -11.42 -1.02
N GLU A 31 -5.97 -10.44 -1.91
CA GLU A 31 -4.85 -9.92 -2.69
C GLU A 31 -4.02 -8.93 -1.85
N PHE A 32 -2.70 -9.03 -1.96
CA PHE A 32 -1.73 -8.11 -1.36
C PHE A 32 -1.35 -7.00 -2.34
N TYR A 33 -1.38 -5.74 -1.88
CA TYR A 33 -0.84 -4.60 -2.62
C TYR A 33 0.18 -3.85 -1.76
N ASP A 34 1.28 -3.49 -2.41
CA ASP A 34 2.31 -2.61 -1.88
C ASP A 34 2.07 -1.20 -2.44
N SER A 35 1.85 -0.23 -1.55
CA SER A 35 1.48 1.13 -1.96
C SER A 35 2.61 1.78 -2.75
N ASP A 36 3.84 1.54 -2.33
CA ASP A 36 5.03 2.13 -2.95
C ASP A 36 5.14 1.67 -4.41
N GLN A 37 4.97 0.36 -4.66
CA GLN A 37 4.98 -0.19 -6.02
C GLN A 37 3.84 0.34 -6.89
N GLU A 38 2.65 0.54 -6.30
CA GLU A 38 1.50 1.07 -7.03
C GLU A 38 1.70 2.56 -7.38
N ILE A 39 2.33 3.32 -6.49
CA ILE A 39 2.72 4.72 -6.75
C ILE A 39 3.73 4.75 -7.90
N GLU A 40 4.83 3.99 -7.81
CA GLU A 40 5.86 3.94 -8.86
C GLU A 40 5.30 3.58 -10.23
N LYS A 41 4.40 2.58 -10.28
CA LYS A 41 3.77 2.14 -11.52
C LYS A 41 2.91 3.23 -12.16
N ARG A 42 2.30 4.10 -11.37
CA ARG A 42 1.40 5.17 -11.83
C ARG A 42 2.14 6.45 -12.18
N THR A 43 3.15 6.80 -11.39
CA THR A 43 3.96 8.01 -11.60
C THR A 43 5.06 7.79 -12.62
N GLY A 44 5.52 6.54 -12.81
CA GLY A 44 6.71 6.21 -13.58
C GLY A 44 8.00 6.69 -12.91
N ALA A 45 7.93 7.09 -11.63
CA ALA A 45 9.03 7.64 -10.86
C ALA A 45 9.24 6.81 -9.58
N ASP A 46 10.50 6.73 -9.14
CA ASP A 46 10.89 6.06 -7.90
C ASP A 46 10.15 6.67 -6.70
N VAL A 47 9.63 5.84 -5.80
CA VAL A 47 8.82 6.33 -4.68
C VAL A 47 9.66 7.21 -3.74
N GLY A 48 10.94 6.89 -3.55
CA GLY A 48 11.86 7.69 -2.75
C GLY A 48 12.05 9.07 -3.35
N TRP A 49 12.18 9.17 -4.68
CA TRP A 49 12.19 10.46 -5.37
C TRP A 49 10.88 11.24 -5.23
N VAL A 50 9.73 10.56 -5.27
CA VAL A 50 8.42 11.18 -5.03
C VAL A 50 8.33 11.75 -3.61
N PHE A 51 8.76 10.99 -2.60
CA PHE A 51 8.81 11.45 -1.21
C PHE A 51 9.80 12.60 -0.99
N ASP A 52 10.96 12.55 -1.66
CA ASP A 52 11.99 13.58 -1.56
C ASP A 52 11.58 14.90 -2.23
N VAL A 53 10.76 14.83 -3.29
CA VAL A 53 10.32 16.01 -4.07
C VAL A 53 9.04 16.63 -3.52
N GLU A 54 8.07 15.84 -3.07
CA GLU A 54 6.78 16.34 -2.56
C GLU A 54 6.82 16.67 -1.04
N GLY A 55 7.76 16.11 -0.26
CA GLY A 55 7.72 16.22 1.20
C GLY A 55 6.50 15.49 1.81
N GLU A 56 6.18 15.74 3.09
CA GLU A 56 5.07 15.08 3.83
C GLU A 56 3.67 15.27 3.20
N ASP A 57 3.53 16.11 2.18
CA ASP A 57 2.27 16.34 1.46
C ASP A 57 2.06 15.24 0.41
N LEU A 58 1.72 14.07 0.93
CA LEU A 58 1.46 12.82 0.23
C LEU A 58 0.11 12.88 -0.53
N SER A 59 -0.09 13.91 -1.34
CA SER A 59 -1.31 14.13 -2.13
C SER A 59 -1.55 13.00 -3.15
N LEU A 60 -0.48 12.34 -3.59
CA LEU A 60 -0.49 11.20 -4.50
C LEU A 60 -1.07 9.90 -3.90
N ILE A 61 -1.27 9.79 -2.58
CA ILE A 61 -1.97 8.63 -2.00
C ILE A 61 -3.42 8.57 -2.49
N HIS A 62 -4.03 9.72 -2.78
CA HIS A 62 -5.39 9.77 -3.35
C HIS A 62 -5.45 9.21 -4.78
N LEU A 63 -4.31 9.01 -5.45
CA LEU A 63 -4.32 8.26 -6.70
C LEU A 63 -4.59 6.78 -6.44
N ALA A 64 -4.19 6.23 -5.29
CA ALA A 64 -4.50 4.86 -4.89
C ALA A 64 -5.97 4.67 -4.47
N GLU A 65 -6.94 5.20 -5.24
CA GLU A 65 -8.35 4.87 -5.09
C GLU A 65 -8.56 3.35 -5.29
N PRO A 66 -8.85 2.58 -4.22
CA PRO A 66 -8.98 1.14 -4.31
C PRO A 66 -10.39 0.82 -4.75
N THR A 67 -10.61 0.72 -6.06
CA THR A 67 -11.93 0.48 -6.62
C THR A 67 -12.51 -0.90 -6.31
N ARG A 68 -11.73 -1.88 -5.80
CA ARG A 68 -12.22 -3.17 -5.30
C ARG A 68 -11.25 -3.85 -4.33
N ARG A 69 -11.67 -4.11 -3.08
CA ARG A 69 -11.16 -5.12 -2.09
C ARG A 69 -9.66 -5.47 -2.15
N ARG A 70 -8.80 -4.73 -1.45
CA ARG A 70 -7.32 -4.93 -1.47
C ARG A 70 -6.68 -4.71 -0.10
N TYR A 71 -5.63 -5.47 0.20
CA TYR A 71 -4.67 -5.14 1.25
C TYR A 71 -3.74 -4.04 0.76
N ILE A 72 -3.44 -3.05 1.59
CA ILE A 72 -2.52 -1.96 1.25
C ILE A 72 -1.55 -1.81 2.42
N SER A 73 -0.25 -1.98 2.14
CA SER A 73 0.83 -1.78 3.11
C SER A 73 1.49 -0.42 2.82
N TYR A 74 1.55 0.46 3.82
CA TYR A 74 2.34 1.71 3.86
C TYR A 74 3.41 1.57 4.91
#